data_AF-A0A359IHB3-F1
#
_entry.id   AF-A0A359IHB3-F1
#
_cell.length_a   1.000
_cell.length_b   1.000
_cell.length_c   1.000
_cell.angle_alpha   90.00
_cell.angle_beta   90.00
_cell.angle_gamma   90.00
#
_symmetry.space_group_name_H-M   'P 1'
#
loop_
_entity.id
_entity.type
_entity.pdbx_description
1 polymer ?
#
loop_
_entity_poly.entity_id
_entity_poly.type
_entity_poly.pdbx_seq_one_letter_code
_entity_poly.pdbx_strand_id
1 'polypeptide(L)'
;INHDLKNDKFILTKIKELIKIRIKNGCMGDIFTNGNFQVLVYDPYGFMQHVCGLEVTGLLQKGEFYSNYWNERKVKQVNGMRSPLTYRSEHVIMDLRKDKETEKWYKHCKLGIILNYHGHEVVNFGGADVDYDILATTSNKEMINGVYKDELPVVYSPPKPQKILLKDEDLYHADTFSFGSIIGSITNKSSNGYALLPSIEKKYGIESDEYKLILSRLKQCCKAQSAQIDKAKIGRDVKGIPKLWIHKQEVEKDDDGNIMDSEEIIKEKELYNKTLLSKYPYFFKYLYKNTNRRYRKYCDENEITCHQKFKMSFSKLKELKRLSLDQKQYISNFYNYMPLTYSDSPMNLLCKYIEGINFEINSKIKGTNMDDIITYYKNDDHPYSEEQYNEIIEVLKEHTTGIKFDMLNQVDDVNNDNDYSEDDIREFKVDNDTLENKINSVCSDSYLVTNVLLDYFYVNKPSSNKDILWGAYGKYIYQNVKAKCSGAVLFPFPNKNGDIKYLEANYSAKEIDVNGI
;
A
#
# COMPACT_ATOMS: atom_id res chain seq x y z
N ILE A 1 -27.26 -19.09 13.98
CA ILE A 1 -27.24 -18.50 12.61
C ILE A 1 -27.25 -19.63 11.59
N ASN A 2 -28.09 -19.55 10.54
CA ASN A 2 -28.05 -20.53 9.45
C ASN A 2 -26.69 -20.43 8.72
N HIS A 3 -25.89 -21.49 8.80
CA HIS A 3 -24.57 -21.57 8.17
C HIS A 3 -24.62 -21.57 6.64
N ASP A 4 -25.77 -21.82 6.04
CA ASP A 4 -25.94 -21.86 4.58
C ASP A 4 -25.95 -20.47 3.94
N LEU A 5 -26.14 -19.40 4.72
CA LEU A 5 -26.01 -18.01 4.24
C LEU A 5 -24.63 -17.75 3.62
N LYS A 6 -23.58 -18.44 4.08
CA LYS A 6 -22.23 -18.34 3.50
C LYS A 6 -22.18 -18.75 2.02
N ASN A 7 -23.18 -19.50 1.54
CA ASN A 7 -23.26 -20.00 0.17
C ASN A 7 -23.95 -19.01 -0.78
N ASP A 8 -24.45 -17.87 -0.29
CA ASP A 8 -25.01 -16.82 -1.15
C ASP A 8 -23.96 -16.35 -2.15
N LYS A 9 -24.31 -16.42 -3.44
CA LYS A 9 -23.45 -16.01 -4.56
C LYS A 9 -22.93 -14.58 -4.42
N PHE A 10 -23.74 -13.66 -3.90
CA PHE A 10 -23.31 -12.28 -3.65
C PHE A 10 -22.21 -12.22 -2.59
N ILE A 11 -22.44 -12.83 -1.43
CA ILE A 11 -21.47 -12.90 -0.33
C ILE A 11 -20.17 -13.56 -0.81
N LEU A 12 -20.27 -14.70 -1.51
CA LEU A 12 -19.12 -15.39 -2.09
C LEU A 12 -18.35 -14.53 -3.10
N THR A 13 -19.06 -13.71 -3.90
CA THR A 13 -18.43 -12.77 -4.84
C THR A 13 -17.67 -11.68 -4.09
N LYS A 14 -18.23 -11.12 -3.01
CA LYS A 14 -17.54 -10.12 -2.18
C LYS A 14 -16.32 -10.69 -1.48
N ILE A 15 -16.41 -11.89 -0.92
CA ILE A 15 -15.25 -12.61 -0.35
C ILE A 15 -14.16 -12.78 -1.42
N LYS A 16 -14.53 -13.18 -2.63
CA LYS A 16 -13.59 -13.31 -3.76
C LYS A 16 -12.92 -11.98 -4.13
N GLU A 17 -13.65 -10.87 -4.12
CA GLU A 17 -13.12 -9.53 -4.37
C GLU A 17 -12.13 -9.11 -3.28
N LEU A 18 -12.47 -9.31 -2.01
CA LEU A 18 -11.58 -9.03 -0.87
C LEU A 18 -10.28 -9.84 -0.94
N ILE A 19 -10.35 -11.12 -1.31
CA ILE A 19 -9.15 -11.96 -1.50
C ILE A 19 -8.28 -11.40 -2.64
N LYS A 20 -8.88 -11.01 -3.76
CA LYS A 20 -8.12 -10.41 -4.89
C LYS A 20 -7.44 -9.11 -4.49
N ILE A 21 -8.11 -8.26 -3.71
CA ILE A 21 -7.53 -7.04 -3.16
C ILE A 21 -6.34 -7.38 -2.26
N ARG A 22 -6.49 -8.37 -1.36
CA ARG A 22 -5.38 -8.79 -0.50
C ARG A 22 -4.17 -9.29 -1.29
N ILE A 23 -4.39 -10.04 -2.37
CA ILE A 23 -3.32 -10.50 -3.27
C ILE A 23 -2.65 -9.31 -3.97
N LYS A 24 -3.43 -8.37 -4.49
CA LYS A 24 -2.92 -7.13 -5.11
C LYS A 24 -2.08 -6.32 -4.12
N ASN A 25 -2.55 -6.16 -2.89
CA ASN A 25 -1.83 -5.43 -1.84
C ASN A 25 -0.55 -6.16 -1.45
N GLY A 26 -0.58 -7.50 -1.40
CA GLY A 26 0.62 -8.31 -1.28
C GLY A 26 1.64 -8.05 -2.40
N CYS A 27 1.20 -7.95 -3.66
CA CYS A 27 2.08 -7.59 -4.78
C CYS A 27 2.70 -6.18 -4.64
N MET A 28 2.04 -5.27 -3.92
CA MET A 28 2.56 -3.94 -3.58
C MET A 28 3.43 -3.91 -2.31
N GLY A 29 3.58 -5.04 -1.62
CA GLY A 29 4.41 -5.16 -0.42
C GLY A 29 3.65 -5.06 0.90
N ASP A 30 2.31 -5.07 0.91
CA ASP A 30 1.52 -5.18 2.14
C ASP A 30 1.58 -6.62 2.71
N ILE A 31 2.75 -6.95 3.24
CA ILE A 31 3.08 -8.25 3.81
C ILE A 31 3.03 -8.16 5.33
N PHE A 32 2.25 -9.05 5.95
CA PHE A 32 2.24 -9.18 7.39
C PHE A 32 3.58 -9.70 7.89
N THR A 33 4.18 -8.98 8.83
CA THR A 33 5.36 -9.41 9.56
C THR A 33 5.12 -9.27 11.06
N ASN A 34 5.88 -10.00 11.88
CA ASN A 34 5.85 -9.81 13.32
C ASN A 34 6.49 -8.46 13.66
N GLY A 35 5.65 -7.46 13.86
CA GLY A 35 6.07 -6.10 14.17
C GLY A 35 5.03 -5.34 14.98
N ASN A 36 5.41 -4.13 15.38
CA ASN A 36 4.53 -3.19 16.03
C ASN A 36 4.97 -1.75 15.71
N PHE A 37 4.13 -0.80 16.11
CA PHE A 37 4.42 0.61 16.09
C PHE A 37 4.58 1.10 17.53
N GLN A 38 5.69 1.76 17.84
CA GLN A 38 6.00 2.26 19.18
C GLN A 38 6.46 3.71 19.12
N VAL A 39 6.01 4.52 20.07
CA VAL A 39 6.46 5.91 20.22
C VAL A 39 7.93 5.91 20.65
N LEU A 40 8.72 6.80 20.06
CA LEU A 40 10.09 7.07 20.46
C LEU A 40 10.16 7.73 21.83
N VAL A 41 11.03 7.22 22.69
CA VAL A 41 11.26 7.75 24.03
C VAL A 41 12.77 7.83 24.27
N TYR A 42 13.25 8.96 24.76
CA TYR A 42 14.64 9.03 25.27
C TYR A 42 14.78 8.31 26.59
N ASP A 43 15.98 7.83 26.90
CA ASP A 43 16.34 7.24 28.19
C ASP A 43 15.84 8.09 29.38
N PRO A 44 14.77 7.67 30.07
CA PRO A 44 14.19 8.45 31.17
C PRO A 44 15.14 8.51 32.37
N TYR A 45 16.00 7.49 32.54
CA TYR A 45 16.97 7.46 33.62
C TYR A 45 18.06 8.52 33.39
N GLY A 46 18.60 8.57 32.17
CA GLY A 46 19.55 9.61 31.74
C GLY A 46 18.96 11.01 31.85
N PHE A 47 17.70 11.18 31.45
CA PHE A 47 16.99 12.45 31.63
C PHE A 47 16.92 12.87 33.11
N MET A 48 16.56 11.95 34.01
CA MET A 48 16.51 12.25 35.44
C MET A 48 17.90 12.50 36.05
N GLN A 49 18.95 11.85 35.58
CA GLN A 49 20.33 12.18 35.98
C GLN A 49 20.65 13.64 35.68
N HIS A 50 20.32 14.10 34.47
CA HIS A 50 20.52 15.50 34.07
C HIS A 50 19.75 16.47 34.97
N VAL A 51 18.45 16.22 35.17
CA VAL A 51 17.58 17.05 36.03
C VAL A 51 18.12 17.15 37.46
N CYS A 52 18.68 16.05 37.98
CA CYS A 52 19.26 16.00 39.32
C CYS A 52 20.70 16.53 39.41
N GLY A 53 21.30 17.01 38.31
CA GLY A 53 22.69 17.49 38.29
C GLY A 53 23.74 16.40 38.45
N LEU A 54 23.38 15.14 38.15
CA LEU A 54 24.29 14.00 38.13
C LEU A 54 24.95 13.86 36.75
N GLU A 55 26.08 13.15 36.70
CA GLU A 55 26.67 12.73 35.43
C GLU A 55 25.68 11.87 34.64
N VAL A 56 25.42 12.25 33.39
CA VAL A 56 24.46 11.56 32.53
C VAL A 56 25.13 10.34 31.92
N THR A 57 24.89 9.18 32.52
CA THR A 57 25.36 7.89 32.00
C THR A 57 24.28 7.17 31.20
N GLY A 58 23.00 7.48 31.47
CA GLY A 58 21.87 6.67 31.04
C GLY A 58 21.90 5.28 31.67
N LEU A 59 20.90 4.47 31.34
CA LEU A 59 20.88 3.04 31.65
C LEU A 59 21.32 2.20 30.46
N LEU A 60 21.00 2.65 29.24
CA LEU A 60 21.32 1.98 27.99
C LEU A 60 22.66 2.48 27.43
N GLN A 61 23.53 1.56 27.03
CA GLN A 61 24.79 1.88 26.36
C GLN A 61 24.57 2.12 24.86
N LYS A 62 25.62 2.58 24.16
CA LYS A 62 25.57 2.76 22.70
C LYS A 62 25.15 1.47 22.00
N GLY A 63 24.14 1.55 21.14
CA GLY A 63 23.59 0.40 20.41
C GLY A 63 22.63 -0.47 21.23
N GLU A 64 22.38 -0.14 22.50
CA GLU A 64 21.36 -0.79 23.31
C GLU A 64 20.04 -0.02 23.24
N PHE A 65 18.94 -0.76 23.30
CA PHE A 65 17.58 -0.23 23.28
C PHE A 65 16.72 -0.98 24.30
N TYR A 66 15.57 -0.42 24.66
CA TYR A 66 14.60 -1.14 25.48
C TYR A 66 13.20 -1.05 24.90
N SER A 67 12.49 -2.17 24.88
CA SER A 67 11.06 -2.23 24.57
C SER A 67 10.42 -3.30 25.43
N ASN A 68 9.53 -2.89 26.34
CA ASN A 68 8.81 -3.84 27.19
C ASN A 68 8.00 -4.85 26.36
N TYR A 69 7.35 -4.38 25.29
CA TYR A 69 6.58 -5.22 24.36
C TYR A 69 7.39 -6.41 23.83
N TRP A 70 8.62 -6.16 23.37
CA TRP A 70 9.50 -7.18 22.83
C TRP A 70 10.18 -8.02 23.91
N ASN A 71 10.55 -7.39 25.03
CA ASN A 71 11.16 -8.04 26.18
C ASN A 71 10.22 -9.04 26.87
N GLU A 72 8.92 -8.79 26.91
CA GLU A 72 7.90 -9.77 27.37
C GLU A 72 7.81 -10.99 26.42
N ARG A 73 8.07 -10.77 25.13
CA ARG A 73 8.06 -11.80 24.08
C ARG A 73 9.42 -12.50 23.91
N LYS A 74 10.40 -12.17 24.76
CA LYS A 74 11.77 -12.74 24.73
C LYS A 74 12.47 -12.51 23.38
N VAL A 75 12.12 -11.44 22.68
CA VAL A 75 12.80 -11.00 21.46
C VAL A 75 13.99 -10.14 21.87
N LYS A 76 15.18 -10.47 21.36
CA LYS A 76 16.44 -9.79 21.71
C LYS A 76 16.88 -8.75 20.69
N GLN A 77 16.37 -8.83 19.47
CA GLN A 77 16.80 -7.97 18.38
C GLN A 77 15.63 -7.70 17.43
N VAL A 78 15.50 -6.46 16.99
CA VAL A 78 14.50 -6.01 16.02
C VAL A 78 15.12 -5.07 15.00
N ASN A 79 14.52 -4.94 13.82
CA ASN A 79 14.82 -3.86 12.87
C ASN A 79 13.83 -2.71 13.14
N GLY A 80 14.35 -1.53 13.48
CA GLY A 80 13.59 -0.30 13.65
C GLY A 80 13.70 0.61 12.44
N MET A 81 12.59 1.24 12.06
CA MET A 81 12.49 2.12 10.91
C MET A 81 11.36 3.14 11.09
N ARG A 82 11.52 4.35 10.55
CA ARG A 82 10.47 5.38 10.55
C ARG A 82 10.02 5.67 9.13
N SER A 83 8.72 5.62 8.91
CA SER A 83 8.14 5.95 7.61
C SER A 83 8.10 7.48 7.40
N PRO A 84 8.25 7.96 6.16
CA PRO A 84 8.62 7.22 4.94
C PRO A 84 10.14 7.02 4.80
N LEU A 85 10.56 5.85 4.30
CA LEU A 85 11.97 5.53 4.05
C LEU A 85 12.34 5.74 2.57
N THR A 86 13.53 6.29 2.33
CA THR A 86 14.11 6.40 0.97
C THR A 86 15.58 6.02 0.88
N TYR A 87 16.28 5.86 1.99
CA TYR A 87 17.67 5.42 2.02
C TYR A 87 17.92 4.24 2.96
N ARG A 88 18.95 3.46 2.64
CA ARG A 88 19.21 2.16 3.25
C ARG A 88 19.75 2.23 4.69
N SER A 89 20.31 3.36 5.12
CA SER A 89 20.74 3.56 6.51
C SER A 89 19.59 3.86 7.48
N GLU A 90 18.37 3.99 6.98
CA GLU A 90 17.18 4.27 7.79
C GLU A 90 16.58 3.02 8.45
N HIS A 91 17.17 1.86 8.18
CA HIS A 91 16.96 0.63 8.93
C HIS A 91 18.04 0.48 10.00
N VAL A 92 17.62 0.40 11.27
CA VAL A 92 18.52 0.27 12.41
C VAL A 92 18.27 -1.06 13.10
N ILE A 93 19.32 -1.87 13.26
CA ILE A 93 19.24 -3.07 14.10
C ILE A 93 19.31 -2.62 15.56
N MET A 94 18.29 -2.99 16.32
CA MET A 94 18.13 -2.60 17.72
C MET A 94 18.30 -3.81 18.62
N ASP A 95 19.40 -3.83 19.38
CA ASP A 95 19.65 -4.86 20.40
C ASP A 95 18.93 -4.49 21.70
N LEU A 96 17.96 -5.33 22.07
CA LEU A 96 17.06 -5.09 23.18
C LEU A 96 17.67 -5.60 24.49
N ARG A 97 17.92 -4.69 25.40
CA ARG A 97 18.42 -4.97 26.74
C ARG A 97 17.28 -5.31 27.68
N LYS A 98 17.50 -6.35 28.50
CA LYS A 98 16.62 -6.75 29.60
C LYS A 98 17.43 -7.30 30.76
N ASP A 99 17.56 -6.52 31.83
CA ASP A 99 18.24 -6.93 33.05
C ASP A 99 17.55 -6.37 34.32
N LYS A 100 18.14 -6.63 35.49
CA LYS A 100 17.56 -6.21 36.76
C LYS A 100 17.37 -4.69 36.87
N GLU A 101 18.26 -3.89 36.28
CA GLU A 101 18.17 -2.44 36.34
C GLU A 101 17.11 -1.91 35.38
N THR A 102 17.08 -2.39 34.13
CA THR A 102 16.03 -1.98 33.18
C THR A 102 14.65 -2.39 33.68
N GLU A 103 14.51 -3.59 34.26
CA GLU A 103 13.24 -4.05 34.83
C GLU A 103 12.86 -3.31 36.13
N LYS A 104 13.80 -2.63 36.79
CA LYS A 104 13.52 -1.79 37.97
C LYS A 104 13.04 -0.40 37.55
N TRP A 105 13.80 0.25 36.68
CA TRP A 105 13.60 1.65 36.31
C TRP A 105 12.61 1.84 35.17
N TYR A 106 12.53 0.92 34.20
CA TYR A 106 11.63 1.00 33.04
C TYR A 106 10.34 0.19 33.20
N LYS A 107 10.04 -0.35 34.39
CA LYS A 107 8.85 -1.19 34.64
C LYS A 107 7.51 -0.58 34.27
N HIS A 108 7.42 0.75 34.24
CA HIS A 108 6.21 1.49 33.87
C HIS A 108 6.20 1.94 32.40
N CYS A 109 7.33 1.81 31.69
CA CYS A 109 7.46 2.14 30.27
C CYS A 109 6.98 0.96 29.40
N LYS A 110 5.66 0.80 29.32
CA LYS A 110 5.05 -0.39 28.68
C LYS A 110 4.96 -0.32 27.15
N LEU A 111 4.83 0.87 26.57
CA LEU A 111 4.42 1.06 25.17
C LEU A 111 5.49 1.70 24.28
N GLY A 112 6.39 2.51 24.84
CA GLY A 112 7.45 3.18 24.08
C GLY A 112 8.64 2.29 23.78
N ILE A 113 9.42 2.69 22.76
CA ILE A 113 10.76 2.16 22.52
C ILE A 113 11.78 3.20 23.01
N ILE A 114 12.64 2.78 23.93
CA ILE A 114 13.59 3.65 24.60
C ILE A 114 14.92 3.60 23.84
N LEU A 115 15.35 4.77 23.37
CA LEU A 115 16.65 4.98 22.75
C LEU A 115 17.71 5.28 23.81
N ASN A 116 18.94 4.84 23.58
CA ASN A 116 20.08 5.19 24.41
C ASN A 116 20.45 6.67 24.26
N TYR A 117 21.12 7.22 25.28
CA TYR A 117 21.59 8.62 25.29
C TYR A 117 22.83 8.87 24.40
N HIS A 118 23.56 7.81 24.04
CA HIS A 118 24.91 7.89 23.46
C HIS A 118 24.96 7.82 21.93
N GLY A 119 23.84 7.48 21.30
CA GLY A 119 23.76 7.14 19.88
C GLY A 119 23.29 8.28 18.98
N HIS A 120 23.08 7.95 17.71
CA HIS A 120 22.65 8.89 16.66
C HIS A 120 21.44 8.35 15.88
N GLU A 121 20.72 7.37 16.45
CA GLU A 121 19.72 6.60 15.74
C GLU A 121 18.51 7.45 15.32
N VAL A 122 18.20 8.52 16.06
CA VAL A 122 17.23 9.52 15.64
C VAL A 122 17.55 10.11 14.26
N VAL A 123 18.83 10.26 13.94
CA VAL A 123 19.31 10.71 12.63
C VAL A 123 19.08 9.62 11.57
N ASN A 124 19.35 8.35 11.90
CA ASN A 124 19.02 7.23 11.02
C ASN A 124 17.52 7.15 10.73
N PHE A 125 16.67 7.45 11.69
CA PHE A 125 15.22 7.47 11.50
C PHE A 125 14.72 8.70 10.74
N GLY A 126 15.45 9.15 9.71
CA GLY A 126 15.10 10.29 8.88
C GLY A 126 15.06 11.62 9.65
N GLY A 127 15.95 11.80 10.63
CA GLY A 127 15.96 12.98 11.50
C GLY A 127 14.75 13.05 12.42
N ALA A 128 14.35 11.92 13.00
CA ALA A 128 13.29 11.82 13.99
C ALA A 128 13.60 12.65 15.24
N ASP A 129 12.57 12.93 16.03
CA ASP A 129 12.72 13.37 17.41
C ASP A 129 11.80 12.56 18.35
N VAL A 130 11.45 13.11 19.51
CA VAL A 130 10.59 12.44 20.51
C VAL A 130 9.31 13.22 20.77
N ASP A 131 8.87 14.04 19.82
CA ASP A 131 7.63 14.83 19.88
C ASP A 131 6.37 14.02 19.55
N TYR A 132 6.45 12.69 19.71
CA TYR A 132 5.48 11.65 19.36
C TYR A 132 5.74 10.93 18.02
N ASP A 133 6.96 11.03 17.48
CA ASP A 133 7.42 10.17 16.40
C ASP A 133 7.28 8.68 16.74
N ILE A 134 6.86 7.89 15.74
CA ILE A 134 6.53 6.48 15.89
C ILE A 134 7.47 5.64 15.02
N LEU A 135 8.14 4.65 15.63
CA LEU A 135 8.90 3.64 14.90
C LEU A 135 8.04 2.43 14.59
N ALA A 136 8.14 1.96 13.34
CA ALA A 136 7.84 0.59 13.01
C ALA A 136 9.03 -0.29 13.45
N THR A 137 8.76 -1.34 14.22
CA THR A 137 9.79 -2.32 14.57
C THR A 137 9.34 -3.72 14.25
N THR A 138 10.26 -4.58 13.80
CA THR A 138 9.95 -5.95 13.42
C THR A 138 11.03 -6.92 13.88
N SER A 139 10.62 -8.10 14.35
CA SER A 139 11.53 -9.20 14.69
C SER A 139 11.74 -10.15 13.51
N ASN A 140 11.29 -9.78 12.31
CA ASN A 140 11.41 -10.62 11.13
C ASN A 140 12.88 -10.79 10.72
N LYS A 141 13.34 -12.04 10.62
CA LYS A 141 14.75 -12.36 10.34
C LYS A 141 15.21 -11.91 8.96
N GLU A 142 14.36 -12.02 7.94
CA GLU A 142 14.72 -11.59 6.58
C GLU A 142 14.94 -10.07 6.54
N MET A 143 14.08 -9.31 7.22
CA MET A 143 14.22 -7.85 7.35
C MET A 143 15.45 -7.43 8.15
N ILE A 144 15.85 -8.19 9.18
CA ILE A 144 17.06 -7.93 9.99
C ILE A 144 18.32 -8.27 9.17
N ASN A 145 18.31 -9.42 8.49
CA ASN A 145 19.45 -9.87 7.67
C ASN A 145 19.67 -9.00 6.44
N GLY A 146 18.61 -8.39 5.91
CA GLY A 146 18.65 -7.49 4.75
C GLY A 146 19.14 -6.07 5.05
N VAL A 147 19.43 -5.72 6.31
CA VAL A 147 19.93 -4.38 6.66
C VAL A 147 21.36 -4.20 6.15
N TYR A 148 21.60 -3.09 5.47
CA TYR A 148 22.94 -2.70 5.03
C TYR A 148 23.75 -2.21 6.23
N LYS A 149 24.84 -2.92 6.53
CA LYS A 149 25.78 -2.55 7.59
C LYS A 149 26.71 -1.44 7.10
N ASP A 150 27.19 -0.63 8.02
CA ASP A 150 28.21 0.40 7.78
C ASP A 150 27.78 1.56 6.85
N GLU A 151 26.47 1.81 6.75
CA GLU A 151 25.93 2.96 6.02
C GLU A 151 25.81 4.18 6.91
N LEU A 152 26.36 5.30 6.46
CA LEU A 152 26.19 6.57 7.15
C LEU A 152 24.76 7.11 6.96
N PRO A 153 24.15 7.69 8.01
CA PRO A 153 22.87 8.39 7.86
C PRO A 153 23.02 9.57 6.90
N VAL A 154 21.98 9.82 6.10
CA VAL A 154 21.94 10.99 5.22
C VAL A 154 21.43 12.17 6.02
N VAL A 155 22.28 13.18 6.17
CA VAL A 155 21.95 14.43 6.87
C VAL A 155 22.10 15.63 5.95
N TYR A 156 21.36 16.69 6.26
CA TYR A 156 21.60 18.00 5.69
C TYR A 156 21.47 19.06 6.78
N SER A 157 22.13 20.20 6.58
CA SER A 157 21.96 21.35 7.45
C SER A 157 20.77 22.18 6.97
N PRO A 158 19.62 22.16 7.67
CA PRO A 158 18.47 22.96 7.26
C PRO A 158 18.83 24.45 7.37
N PRO A 159 18.49 25.27 6.36
CA PRO A 159 18.69 26.71 6.48
C PRO A 159 17.75 27.27 7.54
N LYS A 160 18.25 28.24 8.31
CA LYS A 160 17.42 28.93 9.30
C LYS A 160 16.40 29.83 8.60
N PRO A 161 15.12 29.84 9.04
CA PRO A 161 14.13 30.78 8.50
C PRO A 161 14.52 32.21 8.84
N GLN A 162 14.07 33.16 8.02
CA GLN A 162 14.25 34.58 8.30
C GLN A 162 13.27 35.02 9.39
N LYS A 163 13.76 35.74 10.40
CA LYS A 163 12.92 36.34 11.43
C LYS A 163 12.23 37.57 10.86
N ILE A 164 10.90 37.58 10.85
CA ILE A 164 10.07 38.69 10.37
C ILE A 164 9.13 39.17 11.49
N LEU A 165 8.60 40.38 11.32
CA LEU A 165 7.56 40.94 12.19
C LEU A 165 6.21 40.64 11.53
N LEU A 166 5.44 39.73 12.14
CA LEU A 166 4.25 39.12 11.55
C LEU A 166 3.17 40.15 11.20
N LYS A 167 2.62 40.05 9.99
CA LYS A 167 1.40 40.70 9.53
C LYS A 167 0.38 39.65 9.09
N ASP A 168 -0.88 40.05 8.95
CA ASP A 168 -1.95 39.13 8.52
C ASP A 168 -1.66 38.50 7.15
N GLU A 169 -1.10 39.27 6.20
CA GLU A 169 -0.68 38.77 4.87
C GLU A 169 0.31 37.61 4.96
N ASP A 170 1.22 37.63 5.94
CA ASP A 170 2.23 36.57 6.12
C ASP A 170 1.57 35.23 6.52
N LEU A 171 0.42 35.28 7.20
CA LEU A 171 -0.34 34.06 7.56
C LEU A 171 -0.92 33.38 6.32
N TYR A 172 -1.51 34.16 5.40
CA TYR A 172 -2.03 33.62 4.14
C TYR A 172 -0.91 33.08 3.24
N HIS A 173 0.23 33.77 3.19
CA HIS A 173 1.40 33.31 2.45
C HIS A 173 1.98 32.02 3.04
N ALA A 174 2.09 31.93 4.37
CA ALA A 174 2.58 30.72 5.04
C ALA A 174 1.66 29.52 4.77
N ASP A 175 0.34 29.72 4.84
CA ASP A 175 -0.65 28.66 4.60
C ASP A 175 -0.59 28.16 3.14
N THR A 176 -0.67 29.09 2.17
CA THR A 176 -0.62 28.74 0.74
C THR A 176 0.73 28.15 0.31
N PHE A 177 1.84 28.55 0.94
CA PHE A 177 3.16 27.99 0.67
C PHE A 177 3.29 26.51 1.08
N SER A 178 2.51 26.09 2.08
CA SER A 178 2.50 24.71 2.55
C SER A 178 1.85 23.73 1.55
N PHE A 179 1.08 24.25 0.59
CA PHE A 179 0.38 23.42 -0.39
C PHE A 179 1.32 22.80 -1.43
N GLY A 180 0.85 21.73 -2.09
CA GLY A 180 1.54 21.11 -3.22
C GLY A 180 2.80 20.32 -2.83
N SER A 181 2.62 19.25 -2.03
CA SER A 181 3.74 18.40 -1.64
C SER A 181 4.23 17.52 -2.78
N ILE A 182 5.54 17.58 -3.07
CA ILE A 182 6.20 16.73 -4.08
C ILE A 182 6.82 15.45 -3.49
N ILE A 183 6.59 15.15 -2.20
CA ILE A 183 7.19 14.00 -1.50
C ILE A 183 6.96 12.69 -2.28
N GLY A 184 5.72 12.43 -2.69
CA GLY A 184 5.38 11.22 -3.46
C GLY A 184 6.15 11.09 -4.78
N SER A 185 6.40 12.22 -5.45
CA SER A 185 7.18 12.22 -6.70
C SER A 185 8.65 11.85 -6.44
N ILE A 186 9.23 12.32 -5.33
CA ILE A 186 10.61 12.03 -4.91
C ILE A 186 10.74 10.56 -4.50
N THR A 187 9.82 10.06 -3.66
CA THR A 187 9.84 8.66 -3.19
C THR A 187 9.68 7.70 -4.34
N ASN A 188 8.83 8.00 -5.34
CA ASN A 188 8.68 7.18 -6.54
C ASN A 188 9.98 7.03 -7.33
N LYS A 189 10.79 8.10 -7.42
CA LYS A 189 12.12 8.02 -8.05
C LYS A 189 13.10 7.20 -7.24
N SER A 190 13.04 7.31 -5.90
CA SER A 190 13.83 6.43 -5.02
C SER A 190 13.46 4.95 -5.22
N SER A 191 12.17 4.62 -5.24
CA SER A 191 11.70 3.25 -5.51
C SER A 191 12.22 2.72 -6.85
N ASN A 192 12.23 3.54 -7.90
CA ASN A 192 12.81 3.14 -9.18
C ASN A 192 14.33 2.98 -9.13
N GLY A 193 15.05 3.80 -8.35
CA GLY A 193 16.48 3.65 -8.11
C GLY A 193 16.81 2.29 -7.51
N TYR A 194 16.10 1.89 -6.44
CA TYR A 194 16.23 0.55 -5.86
C TYR A 194 15.80 -0.57 -6.81
N ALA A 195 14.76 -0.34 -7.62
CA ALA A 195 14.39 -1.31 -8.64
C ALA A 195 15.51 -1.51 -9.67
N LEU A 196 16.24 -0.46 -10.04
CA LEU A 196 17.29 -0.51 -11.07
C LEU A 196 18.62 -1.08 -10.54
N LEU A 197 18.95 -0.86 -9.26
CA LEU A 197 20.24 -1.23 -8.66
C LEU A 197 20.71 -2.66 -8.97
N PRO A 198 19.90 -3.73 -8.78
CA PRO A 198 20.35 -5.10 -9.04
C PRO A 198 20.73 -5.36 -10.50
N SER A 199 20.02 -4.72 -11.44
CA SER A 199 20.32 -4.84 -12.87
C SER A 199 21.64 -4.16 -13.23
N ILE A 200 21.95 -3.03 -12.58
CA ILE A 200 23.19 -2.29 -12.77
C ILE A 200 24.36 -3.02 -12.14
N GLU A 201 24.19 -3.52 -10.91
CA GLU A 201 25.18 -4.36 -10.24
C GLU A 201 25.54 -5.59 -11.07
N LYS A 202 24.55 -6.32 -11.57
CA LYS A 202 24.78 -7.51 -12.41
C LYS A 202 25.52 -7.19 -13.71
N LYS A 203 25.28 -6.01 -14.30
CA LYS A 203 25.81 -5.64 -15.61
C LYS A 203 27.18 -4.96 -15.55
N TYR A 204 27.40 -4.11 -14.55
CA TYR A 204 28.56 -3.23 -14.46
C TYR A 204 29.39 -3.43 -13.17
N GLY A 205 28.83 -4.09 -12.14
CA GLY A 205 29.47 -4.29 -10.84
C GLY A 205 29.24 -3.13 -9.85
N ILE A 206 29.43 -3.41 -8.56
CA ILE A 206 29.22 -2.43 -7.46
C ILE A 206 30.20 -1.25 -7.50
N GLU A 207 31.39 -1.44 -8.09
CA GLU A 207 32.42 -0.42 -8.19
C GLU A 207 32.25 0.50 -9.41
N SER A 208 31.28 0.22 -10.28
CA SER A 208 31.02 1.02 -11.47
C SER A 208 30.52 2.43 -11.16
N ASP A 209 30.78 3.36 -12.07
CA ASP A 209 30.25 4.70 -11.99
C ASP A 209 28.72 4.70 -12.09
N GLU A 210 28.13 3.79 -12.87
CA GLU A 210 26.68 3.59 -12.94
C GLU A 210 26.07 3.30 -11.56
N TYR A 211 26.67 2.36 -10.81
CA TYR A 211 26.19 1.97 -9.49
C TYR A 211 26.36 3.10 -8.47
N LYS A 212 27.55 3.71 -8.44
CA LYS A 212 27.89 4.85 -7.57
C LYS A 212 26.97 6.05 -7.82
N LEU A 213 26.65 6.32 -9.09
CA LEU A 213 25.74 7.41 -9.45
C LEU A 213 24.31 7.15 -8.98
N ILE A 214 23.78 5.92 -9.13
CA ILE A 214 22.44 5.59 -8.61
C ILE A 214 22.39 5.71 -7.09
N LEU A 215 23.40 5.23 -6.37
CA LEU A 215 23.48 5.42 -4.91
C LEU A 215 23.53 6.90 -4.53
N SER A 216 24.29 7.72 -5.26
CA SER A 216 24.30 9.17 -5.06
C SER A 216 22.91 9.79 -5.26
N ARG A 217 22.18 9.36 -6.30
CA ARG A 217 20.79 9.79 -6.54
C ARG A 217 19.85 9.38 -5.41
N LEU A 218 19.99 8.17 -4.86
CA LEU A 218 19.19 7.71 -3.71
C LEU A 218 19.44 8.55 -2.46
N LYS A 219 20.72 8.86 -2.15
CA LYS A 219 21.06 9.80 -1.05
C LYS A 219 20.44 11.18 -1.27
N GLN A 220 20.49 11.68 -2.50
CA GLN A 220 19.87 12.96 -2.88
C GLN A 220 18.34 12.93 -2.76
N CYS A 221 17.68 11.82 -3.07
CA CYS A 221 16.25 11.64 -2.82
C CYS A 221 15.93 11.73 -1.33
N CYS A 222 16.70 11.08 -0.46
CA CYS A 222 16.51 11.14 0.99
C CYS A 222 16.67 12.56 1.55
N LYS A 223 17.71 13.27 1.10
CA LYS A 223 17.85 14.70 1.40
C LYS A 223 16.64 15.51 0.93
N ALA A 224 16.21 15.33 -0.32
CA ALA A 224 15.11 16.10 -0.91
C ALA A 224 13.78 15.83 -0.21
N GLN A 225 13.52 14.57 0.15
CA GLN A 225 12.37 14.17 0.97
C GLN A 225 12.39 14.87 2.33
N SER A 226 13.51 14.81 3.05
CA SER A 226 13.64 15.44 4.37
C SER A 226 13.44 16.95 4.29
N ALA A 227 14.07 17.61 3.30
CA ALA A 227 13.88 19.03 3.04
C ALA A 227 12.43 19.38 2.70
N GLN A 228 11.70 18.49 2.02
CA GLN A 228 10.31 18.71 1.62
C GLN A 228 9.36 18.58 2.80
N ILE A 229 9.64 17.69 3.76
CA ILE A 229 8.90 17.59 5.02
C ILE A 229 9.06 18.88 5.83
N ASP A 230 10.29 19.41 5.89
CA ASP A 230 10.58 20.66 6.60
C ASP A 230 10.31 21.93 5.77
N LYS A 231 9.77 21.82 4.55
CA LYS A 231 9.55 22.95 3.62
C LYS A 231 8.89 24.13 4.34
N ALA A 232 7.77 23.88 5.02
CA ALA A 232 7.00 24.90 5.72
C ALA A 232 7.77 25.51 6.90
N LYS A 233 8.55 24.70 7.65
CA LYS A 233 9.37 25.17 8.79
C LYS A 233 10.57 26.01 8.32
N ILE A 234 11.13 25.65 7.17
CA ILE A 234 12.29 26.31 6.57
C ILE A 234 11.89 27.58 5.81
N GLY A 235 10.67 27.62 5.25
CA GLY A 235 10.18 28.73 4.43
C GLY A 235 10.88 28.85 3.08
N ARG A 236 11.35 27.73 2.51
CA ARG A 236 12.03 27.70 1.20
C ARG A 236 11.58 26.52 0.37
N ASP A 237 11.37 26.75 -0.92
CA ASP A 237 11.04 25.67 -1.85
C ASP A 237 12.21 24.69 -1.99
N VAL A 238 11.86 23.42 -2.12
CA VAL A 238 12.81 22.35 -2.33
C VAL A 238 12.99 22.13 -3.82
N LYS A 239 14.25 22.00 -4.25
CA LYS A 239 14.56 21.63 -5.62
C LYS A 239 13.98 20.23 -5.90
N GLY A 240 13.12 20.14 -6.91
CA GLY A 240 12.58 18.87 -7.38
C GLY A 240 13.62 17.99 -8.06
N ILE A 241 13.17 16.87 -8.63
CA ILE A 241 14.02 15.91 -9.32
C ILE A 241 14.64 16.54 -10.59
N PRO A 242 15.97 16.46 -10.78
CA PRO A 242 16.62 16.99 -11.97
C PRO A 242 16.10 16.35 -13.27
N LYS A 243 15.89 17.17 -14.31
CA LYS A 243 15.49 16.72 -15.65
C LYS A 243 16.43 15.65 -16.23
N LEU A 244 17.73 15.76 -15.95
CA LEU A 244 18.77 14.79 -16.35
C LEU A 244 18.52 13.36 -15.84
N TRP A 245 17.70 13.18 -14.80
CA TRP A 245 17.40 11.85 -14.26
C TRP A 245 16.24 11.19 -15.02
N ILE A 246 15.47 11.96 -15.78
CA ILE A 246 14.20 11.53 -16.38
C ILE A 246 14.30 11.57 -17.90
N HIS A 247 14.99 12.56 -18.46
CA HIS A 247 15.14 12.74 -19.90
C HIS A 247 16.45 12.14 -20.39
N LYS A 248 16.35 11.38 -21.49
CA LYS A 248 17.51 10.85 -22.20
C LYS A 248 18.31 12.01 -22.78
N GLN A 249 19.62 11.94 -22.65
CA GLN A 249 20.57 12.88 -23.22
C GLN A 249 20.95 12.44 -24.63
N GLU A 250 20.87 13.36 -25.59
CA GLU A 250 21.25 13.12 -26.98
C GLU A 250 22.63 13.70 -27.27
N VAL A 251 23.37 13.02 -28.14
CA VAL A 251 24.68 13.48 -28.60
C VAL A 251 24.45 14.58 -29.62
N GLU A 252 25.09 15.73 -29.43
CA GLU A 252 24.96 16.87 -30.34
C GLU A 252 25.69 16.59 -31.64
N LYS A 253 25.03 16.94 -32.74
CA LYS A 253 25.52 16.77 -34.10
C LYS A 253 25.34 18.06 -34.87
N ASP A 254 26.27 18.35 -35.78
CA ASP A 254 26.15 19.46 -36.73
C ASP A 254 25.10 19.14 -37.82
N ASP A 255 24.85 20.12 -38.70
CA ASP A 255 23.90 20.00 -39.81
C ASP A 255 24.29 18.89 -40.81
N ASP A 256 25.57 18.51 -40.84
CA ASP A 256 26.14 17.44 -41.67
C ASP A 256 26.15 16.07 -40.96
N GLY A 257 25.69 16.01 -39.70
CA GLY A 257 25.59 14.80 -38.89
C GLY A 257 26.87 14.36 -38.17
N ASN A 258 27.93 15.16 -38.18
CA ASN A 258 29.16 14.93 -37.42
C ASN A 258 28.94 15.22 -35.93
N ILE A 259 29.54 14.39 -35.08
CA ILE A 259 29.41 14.52 -33.64
C ILE A 259 30.20 15.76 -33.17
N MET A 260 29.51 16.69 -32.51
CA MET A 260 30.10 17.91 -31.97
C MET A 260 30.57 17.74 -30.52
N ASP A 261 29.96 16.83 -29.78
CA ASP A 261 30.34 16.53 -28.40
C ASP A 261 31.75 15.92 -28.32
N SER A 262 32.52 16.32 -27.32
CA SER A 262 33.78 15.65 -27.00
C SER A 262 33.55 14.21 -26.52
N GLU A 263 34.55 13.35 -26.64
CA GLU A 263 34.48 11.96 -26.14
C GLU A 263 34.10 11.88 -24.66
N GLU A 264 34.52 12.85 -23.85
CA GLU A 264 34.19 12.94 -22.43
C GLU A 264 32.70 13.22 -22.21
N ILE A 265 32.13 14.18 -22.94
CA ILE A 265 30.70 14.52 -22.88
C ILE A 265 29.85 13.34 -23.35
N ILE A 266 30.27 12.64 -24.40
CA ILE A 266 29.56 11.44 -24.88
C ILE A 266 29.51 10.38 -23.79
N LYS A 267 30.65 10.08 -23.14
CA LYS A 267 30.73 9.11 -22.03
C LYS A 267 29.84 9.52 -20.86
N GLU A 268 29.81 10.81 -20.51
CA GLU A 268 28.95 11.34 -19.46
C GLU A 268 27.45 11.19 -19.80
N LYS A 269 27.05 11.57 -21.02
CA LYS A 269 25.68 11.40 -21.52
C LYS A 269 25.27 9.93 -21.53
N GLU A 270 26.16 9.01 -21.92
CA GLU A 270 25.94 7.57 -21.85
C GLU A 270 25.73 7.07 -20.41
N LEU A 271 26.57 7.50 -19.47
CA LEU A 271 26.42 7.19 -18.04
C LEU A 271 25.05 7.65 -17.51
N TYR A 272 24.63 8.86 -17.85
CA TYR A 272 23.30 9.36 -17.47
C TYR A 272 22.16 8.56 -18.06
N ASN A 273 22.27 8.20 -19.35
CA ASN A 273 21.26 7.41 -20.05
C ASN A 273 21.10 5.99 -19.48
N LYS A 274 22.21 5.37 -19.03
CA LYS A 274 22.19 4.05 -18.39
C LYS A 274 21.55 4.06 -17.00
N THR A 275 21.51 5.22 -16.33
CA THR A 275 21.09 5.36 -14.93
C THR A 275 19.72 6.06 -14.77
N LEU A 276 18.98 6.30 -15.86
CA LEU A 276 17.71 7.03 -15.84
C LEU A 276 16.68 6.44 -14.87
N LEU A 277 15.97 7.34 -14.17
CA LEU A 277 14.87 7.05 -13.25
C LEU A 277 13.51 7.43 -13.86
N SER A 278 13.37 7.29 -15.17
CA SER A 278 12.18 7.72 -15.92
C SER A 278 11.01 6.74 -15.87
N LYS A 279 11.26 5.47 -15.55
CA LYS A 279 10.26 4.40 -15.43
C LYS A 279 9.80 4.21 -13.98
N TYR A 280 8.73 3.44 -13.80
CA TYR A 280 8.32 2.92 -12.50
C TYR A 280 8.80 1.48 -12.29
N PRO A 281 9.02 1.04 -11.04
CA PRO A 281 9.22 -0.38 -10.72
C PRO A 281 8.08 -1.26 -11.23
N TYR A 282 8.35 -2.54 -11.50
CA TYR A 282 7.34 -3.46 -12.02
C TYR A 282 6.07 -3.52 -11.16
N PHE A 283 6.21 -3.58 -9.84
CA PHE A 283 5.08 -3.70 -8.92
C PHE A 283 4.16 -2.47 -8.91
N PHE A 284 4.61 -1.31 -9.40
CA PHE A 284 3.78 -0.10 -9.50
C PHE A 284 2.64 -0.24 -10.53
N LYS A 285 2.63 -1.29 -11.36
CA LYS A 285 1.45 -1.63 -12.19
C LYS A 285 0.19 -1.87 -11.35
N TYR A 286 0.33 -2.19 -10.06
CA TYR A 286 -0.79 -2.32 -9.14
C TYR A 286 -1.15 -1.03 -8.42
N LEU A 287 -0.28 -0.01 -8.46
CA LEU A 287 -0.49 1.27 -7.78
C LEU A 287 -1.15 2.31 -8.70
N TYR A 288 -0.72 2.40 -9.97
CA TYR A 288 -1.17 3.42 -10.91
C TYR A 288 -1.95 2.81 -12.09
N LYS A 289 -3.18 3.28 -12.34
CA LYS A 289 -4.07 2.75 -13.39
C LYS A 289 -3.44 2.89 -14.79
N ASN A 290 -2.91 4.07 -15.11
CA ASN A 290 -2.28 4.37 -16.41
C ASN A 290 -1.01 3.56 -16.65
N THR A 291 -0.20 3.37 -15.61
CA THR A 291 1.01 2.52 -15.65
C THR A 291 0.66 1.08 -16.01
N ASN A 292 -0.39 0.51 -15.39
CA ASN A 292 -0.88 -0.83 -15.71
C ASN A 292 -1.38 -0.92 -17.15
N ARG A 293 -2.16 0.07 -17.60
CA ARG A 293 -2.70 0.12 -18.97
C ARG A 293 -1.59 0.12 -20.01
N ARG A 294 -0.57 0.96 -19.82
CA ARG A 294 0.60 1.03 -20.71
C ARG A 294 1.38 -0.29 -20.73
N TYR A 295 1.59 -0.91 -19.57
CA TYR A 295 2.25 -2.22 -19.47
C TYR A 295 1.47 -3.31 -20.20
N ARG A 296 0.15 -3.43 -19.97
CA ARG A 296 -0.70 -4.42 -20.64
C ARG A 296 -0.70 -4.25 -22.15
N LYS A 297 -0.91 -3.02 -22.63
CA LYS A 297 -0.83 -2.69 -24.06
C LYS A 297 0.50 -3.13 -24.67
N TYR A 298 1.61 -2.83 -24.00
CA TYR A 298 2.95 -3.25 -24.45
C TYR A 298 3.09 -4.78 -24.52
N CYS A 299 2.60 -5.51 -23.52
CA CYS A 299 2.62 -6.96 -23.52
C CYS A 299 1.76 -7.55 -24.65
N ASP A 300 0.54 -7.03 -24.85
CA ASP A 300 -0.40 -7.53 -25.86
C ASP A 300 0.14 -7.29 -27.28
N GLU A 301 0.70 -6.10 -27.56
CA GLU A 301 1.35 -5.78 -28.85
C GLU A 301 2.54 -6.70 -29.15
N ASN A 302 3.35 -7.01 -28.13
CA ASN A 302 4.46 -7.95 -28.28
C ASN A 302 3.98 -9.40 -28.42
N GLU A 303 2.90 -9.79 -27.73
CA GLU A 303 2.31 -11.11 -27.88
C GLU A 303 1.81 -11.32 -29.33
N ILE A 304 1.12 -10.33 -29.89
CA ILE A 304 0.68 -10.34 -31.30
C ILE A 304 1.88 -10.41 -32.24
N THR A 305 2.89 -9.58 -32.03
CA THR A 305 4.11 -9.55 -32.85
C THR A 305 4.86 -10.89 -32.79
N CYS A 306 4.96 -11.50 -31.61
CA CYS A 306 5.58 -12.81 -31.40
C CYS A 306 4.83 -13.90 -32.17
N HIS A 307 3.49 -13.91 -32.11
CA HIS A 307 2.67 -14.82 -32.91
C HIS A 307 2.86 -14.62 -34.41
N GLN A 308 2.93 -13.37 -34.89
CA GLN A 308 3.09 -13.09 -36.31
C GLN A 308 4.46 -13.57 -36.83
N LYS A 309 5.55 -13.24 -36.10
CA LYS A 309 6.93 -13.53 -36.48
C LYS A 309 7.35 -14.98 -36.23
N PHE A 310 6.97 -15.56 -35.10
CA PHE A 310 7.47 -16.86 -34.63
C PHE A 310 6.38 -17.93 -34.52
N LYS A 311 5.12 -17.61 -34.85
CA LYS A 311 3.97 -18.53 -34.80
C LYS A 311 3.76 -19.19 -33.42
N MET A 312 4.12 -18.47 -32.35
CA MET A 312 3.97 -18.93 -30.98
C MET A 312 3.80 -17.76 -30.00
N SER A 313 3.30 -18.06 -28.81
CA SER A 313 3.20 -17.10 -27.70
C SER A 313 4.57 -16.68 -27.17
N PHE A 314 4.65 -15.50 -26.56
CA PHE A 314 5.89 -15.04 -25.93
C PHE A 314 6.31 -15.95 -24.77
N SER A 315 5.36 -16.54 -24.04
CA SER A 315 5.66 -17.53 -23.00
C SER A 315 6.37 -18.76 -23.58
N LYS A 316 5.81 -19.34 -24.64
CA LYS A 316 6.39 -20.50 -25.31
C LYS A 316 7.75 -20.19 -25.91
N LEU A 317 7.94 -18.99 -26.45
CA LEU A 317 9.22 -18.52 -26.96
C LEU A 317 10.31 -18.53 -25.86
N LYS A 318 10.00 -18.06 -24.65
CA LYS A 318 10.95 -18.04 -23.52
C LYS A 318 11.33 -19.43 -23.02
N GLU A 319 10.45 -20.42 -23.18
CA GLU A 319 10.66 -21.79 -22.71
C GLU A 319 11.46 -22.66 -23.70
N LEU A 320 11.76 -22.14 -24.90
CA LEU A 320 12.55 -22.88 -25.88
C LEU A 320 13.97 -23.13 -25.38
N LYS A 321 14.39 -24.40 -25.43
CA LYS A 321 15.77 -24.81 -25.07
C LYS A 321 16.84 -24.21 -25.99
N ARG A 322 16.49 -23.90 -27.25
CA ARG A 322 17.39 -23.31 -28.25
C ARG A 322 16.68 -22.15 -28.94
N LEU A 323 17.31 -20.98 -28.90
CA LEU A 323 16.82 -19.74 -29.49
C LEU A 323 17.69 -19.33 -30.68
N SER A 324 17.07 -18.90 -31.77
CA SER A 324 17.78 -18.24 -32.88
C SER A 324 18.30 -16.86 -32.46
N LEU A 325 19.19 -16.27 -33.26
CA LEU A 325 19.69 -14.90 -33.01
C LEU A 325 18.54 -13.89 -32.98
N ASP A 326 17.62 -13.96 -33.94
CA ASP A 326 16.46 -13.08 -34.01
C ASP A 326 15.54 -13.22 -32.78
N GLN A 327 15.35 -14.45 -32.30
CA GLN A 327 14.56 -14.71 -31.10
C GLN A 327 15.22 -14.14 -29.85
N LYS A 328 16.55 -14.32 -29.70
CA LYS A 328 17.31 -13.72 -28.60
C LYS A 328 17.25 -12.19 -28.65
N GLN A 329 17.40 -11.60 -29.82
CA GLN A 329 17.31 -10.15 -30.01
C GLN A 329 15.91 -9.63 -29.68
N TYR A 330 14.87 -10.36 -30.09
CA TYR A 330 13.49 -10.01 -29.80
C TYR A 330 13.20 -10.03 -28.29
N ILE A 331 13.62 -11.08 -27.58
CA ILE A 331 13.48 -11.17 -26.12
C ILE A 331 14.26 -10.04 -25.43
N SER A 332 15.48 -9.75 -25.87
CA SER A 332 16.30 -8.65 -25.34
C SER A 332 15.59 -7.30 -25.51
N ASN A 333 15.08 -7.02 -26.71
CA ASN A 333 14.34 -5.81 -27.02
C ASN A 333 13.07 -5.68 -26.16
N PHE A 334 12.35 -6.78 -25.93
CA PHE A 334 11.17 -6.79 -25.07
C PHE A 334 11.47 -6.25 -23.66
N TYR A 335 12.57 -6.67 -23.04
CA TYR A 335 12.93 -6.19 -21.71
C TYR A 335 13.53 -4.77 -21.74
N ASN A 336 14.32 -4.43 -22.76
CA ASN A 336 14.94 -3.10 -22.88
C ASN A 336 13.89 -2.00 -23.07
N TYR A 337 12.87 -2.26 -23.89
CA TYR A 337 11.80 -1.31 -24.20
C TYR A 337 10.57 -1.43 -23.29
N MET A 338 10.59 -2.33 -22.31
CA MET A 338 9.49 -2.45 -21.36
C MET A 338 9.21 -1.11 -20.67
N PRO A 339 7.94 -0.67 -20.54
CA PRO A 339 7.60 0.62 -19.92
C PRO A 339 7.86 0.66 -18.40
N LEU A 340 8.17 -0.50 -17.80
CA LEU A 340 8.46 -0.67 -16.38
C LEU A 340 9.91 -1.15 -16.17
N THR A 341 10.47 -0.85 -15.01
CA THR A 341 11.74 -1.40 -14.55
C THR A 341 11.52 -2.83 -14.05
N TYR A 342 11.71 -3.79 -14.96
CA TYR A 342 11.62 -5.22 -14.70
C TYR A 342 13.00 -5.76 -14.30
N SER A 343 13.17 -6.00 -13.01
CA SER A 343 14.45 -6.37 -12.41
C SER A 343 14.27 -7.43 -11.32
N ASP A 344 15.39 -7.81 -10.71
CA ASP A 344 15.44 -8.71 -9.56
C ASP A 344 15.59 -7.93 -8.23
N SER A 345 14.99 -6.74 -8.15
CA SER A 345 14.84 -6.06 -6.86
C SER A 345 13.89 -6.83 -5.95
N PRO A 346 14.08 -6.78 -4.61
CA PRO A 346 13.27 -7.55 -3.67
C PRO A 346 11.77 -7.40 -3.87
N MET A 347 11.29 -6.16 -4.09
CA MET A 347 9.88 -5.87 -4.34
C MET A 347 9.37 -6.44 -5.67
N ASN A 348 10.16 -6.33 -6.75
CA ASN A 348 9.78 -6.94 -8.02
C ASN A 348 9.76 -8.47 -7.94
N LEU A 349 10.69 -9.07 -7.20
CA LEU A 349 10.72 -10.53 -6.97
C LEU A 349 9.51 -10.99 -6.17
N LEU A 350 9.17 -10.30 -5.08
CA LEU A 350 7.98 -10.58 -4.27
C LEU A 350 6.70 -10.49 -5.12
N CYS A 351 6.55 -9.42 -5.90
CA CYS A 351 5.42 -9.23 -6.81
C CYS A 351 5.30 -10.40 -7.80
N LYS A 352 6.39 -10.75 -8.49
CA LYS A 352 6.43 -11.89 -9.43
C LYS A 352 6.13 -13.22 -8.75
N TYR A 353 6.61 -13.42 -7.53
CA TYR A 353 6.36 -14.63 -6.75
C TYR A 353 4.87 -14.79 -6.42
N ILE A 354 4.22 -13.74 -5.89
CA ILE A 354 2.79 -13.75 -5.56
C ILE A 354 1.94 -13.99 -6.81
N GLU A 355 2.29 -13.36 -7.94
CA GLU A 355 1.63 -13.58 -9.23
C GLU A 355 1.73 -15.03 -9.72
N GLY A 356 2.81 -15.74 -9.36
CA GLY A 356 3.03 -17.13 -9.72
C GLY A 356 2.24 -18.13 -8.87
N ILE A 357 1.63 -17.71 -7.75
CA ILE A 357 0.87 -18.60 -6.87
C ILE A 357 -0.56 -18.79 -7.39
N ASN A 358 -0.97 -20.04 -7.60
CA ASN A 358 -2.37 -20.37 -7.79
C ASN A 358 -3.07 -20.47 -6.43
N PHE A 359 -3.77 -19.42 -6.02
CA PHE A 359 -4.51 -19.39 -4.75
C PHE A 359 -5.79 -20.26 -4.75
N GLU A 360 -6.17 -20.83 -5.90
CA GLU A 360 -7.34 -21.71 -6.03
C GLU A 360 -8.65 -21.05 -5.57
N ILE A 361 -8.76 -19.73 -5.77
CA ILE A 361 -9.89 -18.93 -5.29
C ILE A 361 -11.21 -19.44 -5.88
N ASN A 362 -11.22 -19.75 -7.19
CA ASN A 362 -12.42 -20.23 -7.87
C ASN A 362 -12.86 -21.63 -7.43
N SER A 363 -11.94 -22.51 -7.04
CA SER A 363 -12.30 -23.87 -6.58
C SER A 363 -12.75 -23.87 -5.12
N LYS A 364 -12.21 -22.96 -4.28
CA LYS A 364 -12.59 -22.78 -2.88
C LYS A 364 -13.92 -22.05 -2.69
N ILE A 365 -14.36 -21.29 -3.69
CA ILE A 365 -15.57 -20.47 -3.68
C ILE A 365 -16.52 -20.99 -4.77
N LYS A 366 -17.02 -22.22 -4.60
CA LYS A 366 -18.11 -22.77 -5.42
C LYS A 366 -19.43 -22.52 -4.69
N GLY A 367 -20.28 -21.68 -5.28
CA GLY A 367 -21.64 -21.50 -4.79
C GLY A 367 -22.48 -22.71 -5.12
N THR A 368 -23.23 -23.21 -4.14
CA THR A 368 -24.35 -24.11 -4.38
C THR A 368 -25.59 -23.24 -4.51
N ASN A 369 -26.31 -23.34 -5.62
CA ASN A 369 -27.63 -22.70 -5.72
C ASN A 369 -28.52 -23.39 -4.67
N MET A 370 -28.95 -22.64 -3.67
CA MET A 370 -30.06 -23.04 -2.82
C MET A 370 -31.13 -21.98 -2.95
N ASP A 371 -32.26 -22.39 -3.51
CA ASP A 371 -33.43 -21.55 -3.75
C ASP A 371 -34.02 -20.99 -2.43
N ASP A 372 -33.64 -21.55 -1.27
CA ASP A 372 -34.23 -21.25 0.03
C ASP A 372 -33.52 -20.14 0.84
N ILE A 373 -32.34 -19.64 0.43
CA ILE A 373 -31.59 -18.63 1.23
C ILE A 373 -32.40 -17.33 1.41
N ILE A 374 -33.16 -16.94 0.38
CA ILE A 374 -33.96 -15.71 0.36
C ILE A 374 -35.01 -15.70 1.49
N THR A 375 -35.52 -16.87 1.87
CA THR A 375 -36.52 -16.99 2.95
C THR A 375 -36.00 -16.51 4.30
N TYR A 376 -34.68 -16.60 4.54
CA TYR A 376 -34.04 -16.08 5.74
C TYR A 376 -33.82 -14.57 5.70
N TYR A 377 -33.78 -13.98 4.50
CA TYR A 377 -33.62 -12.54 4.31
C TYR A 377 -34.93 -11.76 4.38
N LYS A 378 -36.05 -12.42 4.06
CA LYS A 378 -37.38 -11.81 4.08
C LYS A 378 -38.00 -11.78 5.47
N ASN A 379 -38.90 -10.83 5.68
CA ASN A 379 -39.79 -10.80 6.83
C ASN A 379 -41.19 -11.27 6.42
N ASP A 380 -41.70 -12.35 7.02
CA ASP A 380 -42.97 -12.95 6.63
C ASP A 380 -44.18 -12.11 7.11
N ASP A 381 -43.98 -11.20 8.08
CA ASP A 381 -45.02 -10.32 8.63
C ASP A 381 -45.30 -9.10 7.75
N HIS A 382 -44.51 -8.87 6.71
CA HIS A 382 -44.60 -7.69 5.83
C HIS A 382 -44.82 -8.08 4.35
N PRO A 383 -45.98 -8.67 4.00
CA PRO A 383 -46.32 -8.97 2.61
C PRO A 383 -46.59 -7.68 1.82
N TYR A 384 -46.45 -7.75 0.49
CA TYR A 384 -46.68 -6.62 -0.41
C TYR A 384 -47.68 -6.98 -1.52
N SER A 385 -48.37 -5.98 -2.06
CA SER A 385 -49.24 -6.10 -3.23
C SER A 385 -48.48 -5.91 -4.55
N GLU A 386 -49.06 -6.35 -5.67
CA GLU A 386 -48.47 -6.16 -7.00
C GLU A 386 -48.30 -4.67 -7.37
N GLU A 387 -49.21 -3.82 -6.92
CA GLU A 387 -49.13 -2.36 -7.09
C GLU A 387 -47.91 -1.78 -6.36
N GLN A 388 -47.73 -2.12 -5.07
CA GLN A 388 -46.57 -1.70 -4.27
C GLN A 388 -45.25 -2.19 -4.87
N TYR A 389 -45.23 -3.42 -5.38
CA TYR A 389 -44.05 -3.95 -6.08
C TYR A 389 -43.69 -3.07 -7.29
N ASN A 390 -44.68 -2.72 -8.13
CA ASN A 390 -44.43 -1.95 -9.33
C ASN A 390 -43.93 -0.53 -9.01
N GLU A 391 -44.55 0.16 -8.06
CA GLU A 391 -44.15 1.51 -7.65
C GLU A 391 -42.71 1.56 -7.11
N ILE A 392 -42.34 0.65 -6.21
CA ILE A 392 -41.00 0.59 -5.62
C ILE A 392 -39.94 0.28 -6.70
N ILE A 393 -40.23 -0.64 -7.62
CA ILE A 393 -39.31 -1.02 -8.69
C ILE A 393 -39.18 0.07 -9.75
N GLU A 394 -40.22 0.88 -9.98
CA GLU A 394 -40.15 2.04 -10.87
C GLU A 394 -39.15 3.08 -10.34
N VAL A 395 -39.27 3.44 -9.06
CA VAL A 395 -38.32 4.35 -8.37
C VAL A 395 -36.88 3.80 -8.42
N LEU A 396 -36.70 2.50 -8.18
CA LEU A 396 -35.39 1.86 -8.27
C LEU A 396 -34.78 1.97 -9.68
N LYS A 397 -35.58 1.75 -10.73
CA LYS A 397 -35.12 1.82 -12.12
C LYS A 397 -34.76 3.26 -12.52
N GLU A 398 -35.56 4.24 -12.12
CA GLU A 398 -35.27 5.65 -12.34
C GLU A 398 -33.95 6.05 -11.68
N HIS A 399 -33.77 5.70 -10.41
CA HIS A 399 -32.55 5.97 -9.67
C HIS A 399 -31.32 5.30 -10.32
N THR A 400 -31.44 4.04 -10.73
CA THR A 400 -30.35 3.31 -11.39
C THR A 400 -29.99 3.89 -12.77
N THR A 401 -30.97 4.48 -13.47
CA THR A 401 -30.74 5.13 -14.77
C THR A 401 -30.02 6.47 -14.59
N GLY A 402 -30.40 7.26 -13.58
CA GLY A 402 -29.70 8.50 -13.23
C GLY A 402 -28.23 8.29 -12.90
N ILE A 403 -27.90 7.28 -12.09
CA ILE A 403 -26.50 6.96 -11.75
C ILE A 403 -25.65 6.63 -12.98
N LYS A 404 -26.21 5.86 -13.93
CA LYS A 404 -25.47 5.51 -15.17
C LYS A 404 -25.17 6.75 -16.02
N PHE A 405 -26.07 7.73 -16.01
CA PHE A 405 -25.89 8.99 -16.71
C PHE A 405 -24.79 9.84 -16.05
N ASP A 406 -24.80 9.95 -14.72
CA ASP A 406 -23.78 10.72 -13.98
C ASP A 406 -22.39 10.10 -14.10
N MET A 407 -22.29 8.77 -14.11
CA MET A 407 -21.02 8.06 -14.33
C MET A 407 -20.44 8.32 -15.73
N LEU A 408 -21.26 8.44 -16.77
CA LEU A 408 -20.79 8.71 -18.14
C LEU A 408 -20.16 10.11 -18.25
N ASN A 409 -20.66 11.09 -17.49
CA ASN A 409 -20.17 12.47 -17.51
C ASN A 409 -18.86 12.65 -16.72
N GLN A 410 -18.48 11.72 -15.83
CA GLN A 410 -17.24 11.79 -15.06
C GLN A 410 -16.01 11.20 -15.79
N VAL A 411 -16.20 10.53 -16.93
CA VAL A 411 -15.11 9.83 -17.66
C VAL A 411 -14.24 10.80 -18.47
N ASP A 412 -14.66 12.04 -18.70
CA ASP A 412 -13.99 12.96 -19.63
C ASP A 412 -12.76 13.69 -19.07
N ASP A 413 -12.42 13.55 -17.77
CA ASP A 413 -11.33 14.31 -17.12
C ASP A 413 -10.03 13.52 -16.86
N VAL A 414 -9.80 12.43 -17.62
CA VAL A 414 -8.72 11.45 -17.35
C VAL A 414 -7.47 11.69 -18.21
N ASN A 415 -6.64 12.67 -17.83
CA ASN A 415 -5.29 12.85 -18.42
C ASN A 415 -4.15 12.93 -17.38
N ASN A 416 -4.38 12.56 -16.12
CA ASN A 416 -3.33 12.59 -15.10
C ASN A 416 -2.65 11.21 -14.94
N ASP A 417 -1.34 11.15 -15.22
CA ASP A 417 -0.53 9.91 -15.16
C ASP A 417 -0.40 9.33 -13.72
N ASN A 418 -0.81 10.08 -12.70
CA ASN A 418 -0.68 9.74 -11.28
C ASN A 418 -1.98 9.28 -10.62
N ASP A 419 -3.04 8.97 -11.39
CA ASP A 419 -4.27 8.42 -10.81
C ASP A 419 -4.00 7.09 -10.13
N TYR A 420 -4.09 7.12 -8.80
CA TYR A 420 -4.02 5.94 -7.96
C TYR A 420 -5.12 4.97 -8.37
N SER A 421 -4.78 3.68 -8.40
CA SER A 421 -5.81 2.68 -8.36
C SER A 421 -6.43 2.72 -6.96
N GLU A 422 -7.54 3.44 -6.80
CA GLU A 422 -8.41 3.14 -5.68
C GLU A 422 -8.67 1.62 -5.72
N ASP A 423 -8.50 0.96 -4.56
CA ASP A 423 -8.99 -0.39 -4.36
C ASP A 423 -10.52 -0.31 -4.33
N ASP A 424 -11.08 -0.06 -5.51
CA ASP A 424 -12.51 -0.10 -5.74
C ASP A 424 -12.90 -1.57 -5.60
N ILE A 425 -13.12 -2.02 -4.36
CA ILE A 425 -14.40 -2.70 -4.14
C ILE A 425 -15.37 -1.75 -4.82
N ARG A 426 -16.02 -2.21 -5.88
CA ARG A 426 -17.16 -1.48 -6.43
C ARG A 426 -18.28 -1.55 -5.40
N GLU A 427 -18.04 -1.09 -4.16
CA GLU A 427 -19.04 -0.35 -3.45
C GLU A 427 -19.38 0.75 -4.43
N PHE A 428 -20.46 0.52 -5.16
CA PHE A 428 -21.16 1.64 -5.69
C PHE A 428 -21.29 2.59 -4.49
N LYS A 429 -20.55 3.69 -4.49
CA LYS A 429 -20.91 4.91 -3.75
C LYS A 429 -22.22 5.40 -4.38
N VAL A 430 -23.25 4.55 -4.34
CA VAL A 430 -24.62 4.96 -4.51
C VAL A 430 -24.88 5.77 -3.25
N ASP A 431 -25.39 6.97 -3.46
CA ASP A 431 -26.01 7.74 -2.41
C ASP A 431 -27.24 6.94 -1.91
N ASN A 432 -26.96 5.98 -1.02
CA ASN A 432 -27.95 5.07 -0.46
C ASN A 432 -29.02 5.89 0.28
N ASP A 433 -28.64 7.01 0.89
CA ASP A 433 -29.55 7.92 1.56
C ASP A 433 -30.55 8.53 0.56
N THR A 434 -30.10 8.94 -0.63
CA THR A 434 -31.00 9.42 -1.69
C THR A 434 -31.96 8.33 -2.17
N LEU A 435 -31.49 7.09 -2.34
CA LEU A 435 -32.39 5.99 -2.72
C LEU A 435 -33.41 5.67 -1.61
N GLU A 436 -32.96 5.59 -0.35
CA GLU A 436 -33.83 5.38 0.80
C GLU A 436 -34.88 6.49 0.90
N ASN A 437 -34.50 7.76 0.76
CA ASN A 437 -35.42 8.89 0.80
C ASN A 437 -36.47 8.84 -0.32
N LYS A 438 -36.06 8.49 -1.55
CA LYS A 438 -36.99 8.35 -2.69
C LYS A 438 -37.98 7.21 -2.47
N ILE A 439 -37.52 6.05 -2.02
CA ILE A 439 -38.41 4.92 -1.77
C ILE A 439 -39.31 5.19 -0.56
N ASN A 440 -38.79 5.81 0.51
CA ASN A 440 -39.58 6.18 1.70
C ASN A 440 -40.73 7.14 1.37
N SER A 441 -40.63 7.92 0.30
CA SER A 441 -41.71 8.80 -0.16
C SER A 441 -42.90 8.04 -0.78
N VAL A 442 -42.67 6.80 -1.22
CA VAL A 442 -43.66 5.92 -1.84
C VAL A 442 -44.11 4.82 -0.88
N CYS A 443 -43.17 4.24 -0.11
CA CYS A 443 -43.44 3.23 0.89
C CYS A 443 -42.57 3.44 2.12
N SER A 444 -43.21 3.76 3.26
CA SER A 444 -42.52 3.97 4.55
C SER A 444 -42.18 2.68 5.29
N ASP A 445 -42.74 1.53 4.87
CA ASP A 445 -42.46 0.23 5.47
C ASP A 445 -41.17 -0.36 4.88
N SER A 446 -40.06 -0.15 5.59
CA SER A 446 -38.74 -0.62 5.13
C SER A 446 -38.61 -2.14 5.05
N TYR A 447 -39.37 -2.92 5.82
CA TYR A 447 -39.32 -4.39 5.74
C TYR A 447 -40.09 -4.89 4.52
N LEU A 448 -41.23 -4.27 4.20
CA LEU A 448 -41.97 -4.51 2.96
C LEU A 448 -41.11 -4.17 1.74
N VAL A 449 -40.48 -2.99 1.73
CA VAL A 449 -39.54 -2.58 0.68
C VAL A 449 -38.40 -3.59 0.53
N THR A 450 -37.82 -4.04 1.65
CA THR A 450 -36.75 -5.04 1.64
C THR A 450 -37.20 -6.35 0.98
N ASN A 451 -38.42 -6.82 1.26
CA ASN A 451 -38.99 -8.00 0.61
C ASN A 451 -39.12 -7.82 -0.90
N VAL A 452 -39.65 -6.68 -1.36
CA VAL A 452 -39.78 -6.34 -2.79
C VAL A 452 -38.43 -6.34 -3.50
N LEU A 453 -37.43 -5.67 -2.90
CA LEU A 453 -36.10 -5.58 -3.50
C LEU A 453 -35.39 -6.94 -3.51
N LEU A 454 -35.58 -7.77 -2.47
CA LEU A 454 -35.06 -9.14 -2.45
C LEU A 454 -35.62 -9.96 -3.61
N ASP A 455 -36.93 -9.92 -3.86
CA ASP A 455 -37.52 -10.62 -5.00
C ASP A 455 -37.00 -10.09 -6.33
N TYR A 456 -36.92 -8.77 -6.48
CA TYR A 456 -36.39 -8.19 -7.70
C TYR A 456 -34.95 -8.64 -7.99
N PHE A 457 -34.06 -8.58 -7.00
CA PHE A 457 -32.63 -8.84 -7.20
C PHE A 457 -32.24 -10.33 -7.15
N TYR A 458 -32.97 -11.17 -6.43
CA TYR A 458 -32.67 -12.59 -6.31
C TYR A 458 -33.56 -13.49 -7.18
N VAL A 459 -34.80 -13.08 -7.49
CA VAL A 459 -35.77 -13.89 -8.26
C VAL A 459 -35.96 -13.34 -9.67
N ASN A 460 -36.37 -12.08 -9.83
CA ASN A 460 -36.72 -11.52 -11.15
C ASN A 460 -35.49 -11.15 -12.00
N LYS A 461 -34.41 -10.67 -11.36
CA LYS A 461 -33.15 -10.26 -12.00
C LYS A 461 -31.93 -10.80 -11.25
N PRO A 462 -31.75 -12.13 -11.17
CA PRO A 462 -30.68 -12.76 -10.39
C PRO A 462 -29.26 -12.37 -10.82
N SER A 463 -29.07 -11.96 -12.08
CA SER A 463 -27.80 -11.49 -12.63
C SER A 463 -27.47 -10.02 -12.34
N SER A 464 -28.43 -9.24 -11.84
CA SER A 464 -28.22 -7.84 -11.48
C SER A 464 -27.25 -7.71 -10.31
N ASN A 465 -26.50 -6.62 -10.30
CA ASN A 465 -25.67 -6.26 -9.15
C ASN A 465 -26.56 -5.95 -7.94
N LYS A 466 -26.24 -6.55 -6.79
CA LYS A 466 -26.99 -6.44 -5.54
C LYS A 466 -26.38 -5.42 -4.57
N ASP A 467 -25.31 -4.71 -4.96
CA ASP A 467 -24.66 -3.70 -4.13
C ASP A 467 -25.63 -2.62 -3.64
N ILE A 468 -26.57 -2.19 -4.49
CA ILE A 468 -27.59 -1.19 -4.14
C ILE A 468 -28.54 -1.73 -3.05
N LEU A 469 -29.00 -2.98 -3.19
CA LEU A 469 -29.86 -3.62 -2.19
C LEU A 469 -29.16 -3.74 -0.84
N TRP A 470 -27.94 -4.28 -0.83
CA TRP A 470 -27.19 -4.50 0.41
C TRP A 470 -26.69 -3.18 1.02
N GLY A 471 -26.38 -2.18 0.20
CA GLY A 471 -25.96 -0.85 0.64
C GLY A 471 -27.07 -0.07 1.35
N ALA A 472 -28.28 -0.02 0.76
CA ALA A 472 -29.40 0.72 1.33
C ALA A 472 -30.21 -0.09 2.36
N TYR A 473 -30.57 -1.34 2.04
CA TYR A 473 -31.50 -2.14 2.87
C TYR A 473 -30.84 -3.32 3.59
N GLY A 474 -29.50 -3.47 3.53
CA GLY A 474 -28.76 -4.54 4.19
C GLY A 474 -28.97 -4.60 5.71
N LYS A 475 -29.23 -3.46 6.36
CA LYS A 475 -29.56 -3.38 7.79
C LYS A 475 -30.84 -4.14 8.16
N TYR A 476 -31.87 -4.07 7.31
CA TYR A 476 -33.13 -4.78 7.51
C TYR A 476 -33.01 -6.28 7.19
N ILE A 477 -32.22 -6.63 6.15
CA ILE A 477 -31.88 -8.02 5.86
C ILE A 477 -31.19 -8.66 7.08
N TYR A 478 -30.21 -7.96 7.67
CA TYR A 478 -29.53 -8.43 8.88
C TYR A 478 -30.49 -8.61 10.06
N GLN A 479 -31.42 -7.66 10.28
CA GLN A 479 -32.43 -7.76 11.33
C GLN A 479 -33.35 -8.99 11.14
N ASN A 480 -33.78 -9.26 9.90
CA ASN A 480 -34.59 -10.43 9.58
C ASN A 480 -33.84 -11.73 9.84
N VAL A 481 -32.58 -11.81 9.39
CA VAL A 481 -31.70 -12.96 9.68
C VAL A 481 -31.54 -13.14 11.19
N LYS A 482 -31.28 -12.06 11.92
CA LYS A 482 -31.12 -12.10 13.39
C LYS A 482 -32.39 -12.59 14.08
N ALA A 483 -33.56 -12.10 13.70
CA ALA A 483 -34.84 -12.52 14.27
C ALA A 483 -35.13 -14.01 14.01
N LYS A 484 -34.72 -14.53 12.86
CA LYS A 484 -34.85 -15.95 12.48
C LYS A 484 -33.74 -16.84 13.07
N CYS A 485 -32.82 -16.29 13.87
CA CYS A 485 -31.75 -17.03 14.53
C CYS A 485 -32.07 -17.32 16.00
N SER A 486 -32.27 -18.58 16.34
CA SER A 486 -32.29 -19.07 17.71
C SER A 486 -30.92 -19.68 18.06
N GLY A 487 -30.08 -18.94 18.81
CA GLY A 487 -28.87 -19.51 19.42
C GLY A 487 -27.67 -18.57 19.52
N ALA A 488 -26.72 -18.98 20.37
CA ALA A 488 -25.43 -18.31 20.53
C ALA A 488 -24.56 -18.49 19.27
N VAL A 489 -23.75 -17.47 18.98
CA VAL A 489 -22.77 -17.49 17.88
C VAL A 489 -21.38 -17.67 18.47
N LEU A 490 -20.60 -18.58 17.90
CA LEU A 490 -19.20 -18.74 18.27
C LEU A 490 -18.35 -17.68 17.57
N PHE A 491 -17.60 -16.91 18.36
CA PHE A 491 -16.66 -15.92 17.85
C PHE A 491 -15.27 -16.12 18.47
N PRO A 492 -14.17 -16.01 17.70
CA PRO A 492 -12.82 -16.12 18.24
C PRO A 492 -12.47 -14.88 19.08
N PHE A 493 -12.22 -15.07 20.38
CA PHE A 493 -11.71 -14.02 21.27
C PHE A 493 -10.25 -14.28 21.65
N PRO A 494 -9.43 -13.21 21.81
CA PRO A 494 -8.05 -13.36 22.27
C PRO A 494 -7.96 -14.18 23.56
N ASN A 495 -7.16 -15.24 23.52
CA ASN A 495 -6.88 -16.12 24.65
C ASN A 495 -5.44 -16.62 24.54
N LYS A 496 -4.58 -16.33 25.52
CA LYS A 496 -3.17 -16.77 25.52
C LYS A 496 -3.02 -18.29 25.36
N ASN A 497 -3.96 -19.05 25.90
CA ASN A 497 -4.00 -20.52 25.84
C ASN A 497 -5.00 -21.05 24.79
N GLY A 498 -5.41 -20.19 23.85
CA GLY A 498 -6.35 -20.55 22.81
C GLY A 498 -5.76 -21.50 21.78
N ASP A 499 -6.64 -22.29 21.16
CA ASP A 499 -6.35 -23.33 20.18
C ASP A 499 -6.37 -22.81 18.73
N ILE A 500 -6.96 -21.64 18.51
CA ILE A 500 -6.99 -20.98 17.21
C ILE A 500 -5.77 -20.06 17.11
N LYS A 501 -4.79 -20.43 16.28
CA LYS A 501 -3.64 -19.56 15.99
C LYS A 501 -3.91 -18.75 14.72
N TYR A 502 -3.90 -17.42 14.84
CA TYR A 502 -4.05 -16.51 13.71
C TYR A 502 -3.24 -15.23 13.94
N LEU A 503 -2.47 -14.79 12.95
CA LEU A 503 -1.60 -13.60 13.03
C LEU A 503 -0.75 -13.56 14.33
N GLU A 504 -0.16 -14.70 14.71
CA GLU A 504 0.66 -14.87 15.93
C GLU A 504 -0.04 -14.54 17.26
N ALA A 505 -1.36 -14.40 17.24
CA ALA A 505 -2.19 -14.39 18.44
C ALA A 505 -2.95 -15.72 18.54
N ASN A 506 -3.23 -16.08 19.79
CA ASN A 506 -4.04 -17.23 20.13
C ASN A 506 -5.46 -16.75 20.46
N TYR A 507 -6.45 -17.47 19.98
CA TYR A 507 -7.86 -17.21 20.17
C TYR A 507 -8.56 -18.48 20.63
N SER A 508 -9.68 -18.32 21.33
CA SER A 508 -10.63 -19.41 21.60
C SER A 508 -12.00 -18.99 21.13
N ALA A 509 -12.75 -19.93 20.56
CA ALA A 509 -14.16 -19.73 20.28
C ALA A 509 -14.92 -19.50 21.60
N LYS A 510 -15.66 -18.40 21.68
CA LYS A 510 -16.60 -18.14 22.78
C LYS A 510 -17.99 -17.94 22.22
N GLU A 511 -18.97 -18.45 22.95
CA GLU A 511 -20.37 -18.20 22.68
C GLU A 511 -20.71 -16.73 23.01
N ILE A 512 -21.32 -16.05 22.05
CA ILE A 512 -21.93 -14.73 22.21
C ILE A 512 -23.43 -14.91 22.01
N ASP A 513 -24.22 -14.47 22.98
CA ASP A 513 -25.67 -14.35 22.80
C ASP A 513 -25.98 -13.14 21.92
N VAL A 514 -26.58 -13.39 20.75
CA VAL A 514 -26.92 -12.35 19.78
C VAL A 514 -28.12 -11.50 20.25
N ASN A 515 -28.88 -11.99 21.23
CA ASN A 515 -30.05 -11.31 21.78
C ASN A 515 -29.74 -10.46 23.03
N GLY A 516 -28.51 -10.52 23.55
CA GLY A 516 -28.10 -9.87 24.80
C GLY A 516 -27.16 -8.66 24.67
N ILE A 517 -27.11 -8.00 23.51
CA ILE A 517 -26.38 -6.73 23.32
C ILE A 517 -27.35 -5.57 23.25
#